data_AF-A0A7R9ZMN1-F1
#
_entry.id   AF-A0A7R9ZMN1-F1
#
_cell.length_a   1.000
_cell.length_b   1.000
_cell.length_c   1.000
_cell.angle_alpha   90.00
_cell.angle_beta   90.00
_cell.angle_gamma   90.00
#
_symmetry.space_group_name_H-M   'P 1'
#
loop_
_entity.id
_entity.type
_entity.pdbx_description
1 polymer ?
#
loop_
_entity_poly.entity_id
_entity_poly.type
_entity_poly.pdbx_seq_one_letter_code
_entity_poly.pdbx_strand_id
1 'polypeptide(L)'
;VLARGADRLAVEKLARYFMRTFKDNQLGKKGKNIKETVGTDLQTLTENNVFRFPSTFTFIFRAFASVEGIGKGLDSEYDIGKLAQPFIETFVEAQDNYSSDFERKAVKFGKATGLNSKDINTAITSPRKIAFVEETLRSMSDGTLKIRVRSLENEKALERMSLTNDRMEKVLLTSLLLNVAGLATRAAVGYGAIAGAAFFGVQALVSNTKIKKFDKTQQKFVQTQFEEDADE
;
A
#
# COMPACT_ATOMS: atom_id res chain seq x y z
N VAL A 1 4.94 -6.83 14.21
CA VAL A 1 3.76 -7.71 14.34
C VAL A 1 2.59 -7.00 13.67
N LEU A 2 1.89 -7.65 12.74
CA LEU A 2 0.78 -7.02 12.01
C LEU A 2 -0.48 -6.96 12.90
N ALA A 3 -1.20 -5.84 12.83
CA ALA A 3 -2.49 -5.71 13.51
C ALA A 3 -3.51 -6.75 12.98
N ARG A 4 -4.45 -7.20 13.84
CA ARG A 4 -5.57 -8.05 13.41
C ARG A 4 -6.42 -7.27 12.40
N GLY A 5 -6.54 -7.78 11.17
CA GLY A 5 -7.27 -7.12 10.07
C GLY A 5 -6.38 -6.42 9.02
N ALA A 6 -5.06 -6.41 9.20
CA ALA A 6 -4.14 -5.84 8.23
C ALA A 6 -4.10 -6.63 6.90
N ASP A 7 -4.12 -5.91 5.78
CA ASP A 7 -3.90 -6.49 4.45
C ASP A 7 -2.45 -6.96 4.31
N ARG A 8 -2.25 -8.28 4.50
CA ARG A 8 -0.91 -8.91 4.43
C ARG A 8 -0.29 -8.80 3.05
N LEU A 9 -1.09 -8.76 1.98
CA LEU A 9 -0.60 -8.71 0.62
C LEU A 9 -0.02 -7.33 0.30
N ALA A 10 -0.72 -6.27 0.72
CA ALA A 10 -0.22 -4.89 0.61
C ALA A 10 1.08 -4.71 1.40
N VAL A 11 1.15 -5.24 2.62
CA VAL A 11 2.38 -5.22 3.44
C VAL A 11 3.51 -5.97 2.76
N GLU A 12 3.25 -7.15 2.22
CA GLU A 12 4.26 -7.97 1.54
C GLU A 12 4.78 -7.28 0.28
N LYS A 13 3.88 -6.71 -0.53
CA LYS A 13 4.24 -5.94 -1.72
C LYS A 13 5.14 -4.75 -1.37
N LEU A 14 4.79 -4.00 -0.32
CA LEU A 14 5.57 -2.88 0.19
C LEU A 14 6.95 -3.34 0.70
N ALA A 15 7.01 -4.40 1.51
CA ALA A 15 8.25 -4.93 2.04
C ALA A 15 9.18 -5.44 0.92
N ARG A 16 8.62 -6.14 -0.07
CA ARG A 16 9.35 -6.65 -1.23
C ARG A 16 9.88 -5.52 -2.12
N TYR A 17 9.10 -4.45 -2.26
CA TYR A 17 9.54 -3.23 -2.95
C TYR A 17 10.70 -2.56 -2.21
N PHE A 18 10.57 -2.30 -0.90
CA PHE A 18 11.66 -1.72 -0.11
C PHE A 18 12.93 -2.57 -0.10
N MET A 19 12.79 -3.89 -0.01
CA MET A 19 13.94 -4.80 -0.07
C MET A 19 14.66 -4.74 -1.42
N ARG A 20 13.89 -4.65 -2.51
CA ARG A 20 14.45 -4.51 -3.85
C ARG A 20 15.15 -3.16 -4.01
N THR A 21 14.53 -2.07 -3.58
CA THR A 21 15.10 -0.72 -3.63
C THR A 21 16.35 -0.61 -2.76
N PHE A 22 16.36 -1.20 -1.56
CA PHE A 22 17.54 -1.22 -0.69
C PHE A 22 18.70 -1.96 -1.34
N LYS A 23 18.44 -3.14 -1.92
CA LYS A 23 19.44 -3.91 -2.68
C LYS A 23 19.97 -3.12 -3.89
N ASP A 24 19.07 -2.48 -4.65
CA ASP A 24 19.44 -1.75 -5.85
C ASP A 24 20.26 -0.48 -5.50
N ASN A 25 19.93 0.21 -4.40
CA ASN A 25 20.71 1.33 -3.85
C ASN A 25 22.10 0.89 -3.37
N GLN A 26 22.22 -0.25 -2.68
CA GLN A 26 23.53 -0.80 -2.29
C GLN A 26 24.41 -1.17 -3.49
N LEU A 27 23.80 -1.55 -4.62
CA LEU A 27 24.48 -1.85 -5.88
C LEU A 27 24.75 -0.59 -6.73
N GLY A 28 24.52 0.61 -6.19
CA GLY A 28 24.76 1.88 -6.89
C GLY A 28 23.78 2.17 -8.05
N LYS A 29 22.69 1.39 -8.17
CA LYS A 29 21.64 1.65 -9.17
C LYS A 29 20.67 2.66 -8.59
N LYS A 30 20.52 3.82 -9.23
CA LYS A 30 19.54 4.84 -8.80
C LYS A 30 18.15 4.22 -8.73
N GLY A 31 17.60 4.13 -7.51
CA GLY A 31 16.28 3.57 -7.26
C GLY A 31 15.16 4.36 -7.96
N LYS A 32 14.11 3.65 -8.39
CA LYS A 32 12.88 4.29 -8.89
C LYS A 32 12.20 5.08 -7.76
N ASN A 33 11.50 6.16 -8.10
CA ASN A 33 10.80 7.01 -7.14
C ASN A 33 9.80 6.20 -6.29
N ILE A 34 10.08 6.11 -4.98
CA ILE A 34 9.30 5.36 -3.97
C ILE A 34 7.87 5.91 -3.86
N LYS A 35 7.70 7.21 -4.07
CA LYS A 35 6.41 7.91 -3.95
C LYS A 35 5.39 7.47 -5.01
N GLU A 36 5.80 7.28 -6.26
CA GLU A 36 4.87 7.00 -7.36
C GLU A 36 4.34 5.57 -7.36
N THR A 37 5.16 4.58 -7.00
CA THR A 37 4.78 3.17 -7.18
C THR A 37 4.03 2.59 -5.97
N VAL A 38 4.28 3.11 -4.77
CA VAL A 38 3.77 2.50 -3.52
C VAL A 38 3.20 3.52 -2.54
N GLY A 39 3.05 4.80 -2.93
CA GLY A 39 2.55 5.85 -2.04
C GLY A 39 1.14 5.57 -1.51
N THR A 40 0.23 5.13 -2.36
CA THR A 40 -1.15 4.75 -2.01
C THR A 40 -1.20 3.51 -1.12
N ASP A 41 -0.42 2.48 -1.41
CA ASP A 41 -0.33 1.26 -0.61
C ASP A 41 0.30 1.57 0.78
N LEU A 42 1.33 2.41 0.85
CA LEU A 42 1.96 2.80 2.12
C LEU A 42 1.03 3.64 2.99
N GLN A 43 0.28 4.56 2.39
CA GLN A 43 -0.63 5.44 3.11
C GLN A 43 -1.83 4.68 3.69
N THR A 44 -2.45 3.79 2.91
CA THR A 44 -3.55 2.93 3.39
C THR A 44 -3.11 2.01 4.53
N LEU A 45 -1.87 1.51 4.50
CA LEU A 45 -1.30 0.73 5.61
C LEU A 45 -1.05 1.59 6.87
N THR A 46 -0.71 2.86 6.69
CA THR A 46 -0.51 3.82 7.79
C THR A 46 -1.83 4.20 8.45
N GLU A 47 -2.86 4.52 7.65
CA GLU A 47 -4.21 4.86 8.15
C GLU A 47 -4.83 3.73 8.97
N ASN A 48 -4.57 2.48 8.59
CA ASN A 48 -5.06 1.30 9.30
C ASN A 48 -4.20 0.91 10.51
N ASN A 49 -3.19 1.72 10.90
CA ASN A 49 -2.27 1.44 12.01
C ASN A 49 -1.71 -0.01 11.97
N VAL A 50 -1.37 -0.48 10.77
CA VAL A 50 -0.99 -1.87 10.54
C VAL A 50 0.36 -2.20 11.19
N PHE A 51 1.24 -1.20 11.28
CA PHE A 51 2.56 -1.35 11.87
C PHE A 51 2.52 -1.17 13.39
N ARG A 52 2.61 -2.30 14.10
CA ARG A 52 2.95 -2.30 15.53
C ARG A 52 4.36 -2.84 15.68
N PHE A 53 5.30 -1.93 15.88
CA PHE A 53 6.67 -2.26 16.24
C PHE A 53 6.72 -2.57 17.74
N PRO A 54 7.33 -3.68 18.15
CA PRO A 54 7.63 -3.92 19.56
C PRO A 54 8.46 -2.77 20.15
N SER A 55 8.20 -2.41 21.40
CA SER A 55 8.83 -1.26 22.08
C SER A 55 10.36 -1.27 22.02
N THR A 56 10.97 -2.45 22.11
CA THR A 56 12.43 -2.62 22.02
C THR A 56 12.99 -2.12 20.68
N PHE A 57 12.33 -2.43 19.56
CA PHE A 57 12.78 -1.97 18.25
C PHE A 57 12.64 -0.46 18.11
N THR A 58 11.54 0.13 18.59
CA THR A 58 11.35 1.59 18.56
C THR A 58 12.44 2.33 19.34
N PHE A 59 12.83 1.80 20.51
CA PHE A 59 13.92 2.38 21.29
C PHE A 59 15.26 2.33 20.53
N ILE A 60 15.58 1.19 19.93
CA ILE A 60 16.80 1.00 19.12
C ILE A 60 16.82 1.97 17.93
N PHE A 61 15.73 2.05 17.15
CA PHE A 61 15.64 2.98 16.02
C PHE A 61 15.77 4.44 16.44
N ARG A 62 15.18 4.84 17.58
CA ARG A 62 15.31 6.21 18.09
C ARG A 62 16.76 6.54 18.45
N ALA A 63 17.49 5.61 19.04
CA ALA A 63 18.91 5.77 19.33
C ALA A 63 19.73 5.92 18.04
N PHE A 64 19.55 5.03 17.07
CA PHE A 64 20.24 5.11 15.77
C PHE A 64 19.95 6.43 15.04
N ALA A 65 18.68 6.84 14.95
CA ALA A 65 18.29 8.08 14.28
C ALA A 65 18.87 9.31 14.99
N SER A 66 19.00 9.26 16.32
CA SER A 66 19.61 10.35 17.10
C SER A 66 21.12 10.44 16.83
N VAL A 67 21.83 9.31 16.80
CA VAL A 67 23.26 9.27 16.46
C VAL A 67 23.48 9.72 15.01
N GLU A 68 22.64 9.27 14.08
CA GLU A 68 22.73 9.66 12.66
C GLU A 68 22.44 11.14 12.48
N GLY A 69 21.43 11.67 13.17
CA GLY A 69 21.09 13.10 13.14
C GLY A 69 22.20 13.99 13.67
N ILE A 70 22.83 13.60 14.78
CA ILE A 70 23.99 14.32 15.33
C ILE A 70 25.19 14.22 14.36
N GLY A 71 25.47 13.03 13.83
CA GLY A 71 26.58 12.82 12.91
C GLY A 71 26.42 13.60 11.60
N LYS A 72 25.20 13.63 11.03
CA LYS A 72 24.87 14.45 9.85
C LYS A 72 24.88 15.95 10.12
N GLY A 73 24.71 16.36 11.38
CA GLY A 73 24.89 17.74 11.81
C GLY A 73 26.36 18.18 11.84
N LEU A 74 27.30 17.24 11.99
CA LEU A 74 28.75 17.49 12.00
C LEU A 74 29.38 17.35 10.62
N ASP A 75 28.98 16.32 9.86
CA ASP A 75 29.45 16.04 8.51
C ASP A 75 28.27 15.57 7.65
N SER A 76 28.03 16.25 6.52
CA SER A 76 26.92 15.94 5.62
C SER A 76 27.02 14.56 4.96
N GLU A 77 28.24 14.00 4.86
CA GLU A 77 28.47 12.66 4.30
C GLU A 77 28.42 11.53 5.34
N TYR A 78 28.16 11.86 6.61
CA TYR A 78 28.10 10.88 7.69
C TYR A 78 27.00 9.83 7.44
N ASP A 79 27.42 8.56 7.36
CA ASP A 79 26.54 7.41 7.15
C ASP A 79 26.93 6.27 8.10
N ILE A 80 26.06 6.03 9.09
CA ILE A 80 26.22 4.92 10.04
C ILE A 80 26.29 3.57 9.32
N GLY A 81 25.60 3.41 8.18
CA GLY A 81 25.62 2.18 7.39
C GLY A 81 27.03 1.82 6.91
N LYS A 82 27.79 2.80 6.43
CA LYS A 82 29.19 2.61 6.01
C LYS A 82 30.08 2.26 7.19
N LEU A 83 29.87 2.91 8.34
CA LEU A 83 30.63 2.62 9.57
C LEU A 83 30.32 1.24 10.16
N ALA A 84 29.09 0.75 9.96
CA ALA A 84 28.64 -0.56 10.44
C ALA A 84 29.10 -1.73 9.56
N GLN A 85 29.52 -1.46 8.32
CA GLN A 85 29.90 -2.47 7.34
C GLN A 85 30.93 -3.51 7.84
N PRO A 86 32.08 -3.13 8.43
CA PRO A 86 33.06 -4.12 8.93
C PRO A 86 32.50 -4.99 10.06
N PHE A 87 31.59 -4.46 10.88
CA PHE A 87 30.95 -5.24 11.94
C PHE A 87 29.98 -6.26 11.34
N ILE A 88 29.17 -5.85 10.35
CA ILE A 88 28.25 -6.74 9.64
C ILE A 88 29.04 -7.87 8.95
N GLU A 89 30.13 -7.54 8.27
CA GLU A 89 31.00 -8.53 7.63
C GLU A 89 31.54 -9.55 8.63
N THR A 90 32.03 -9.09 9.79
CA THR A 90 32.50 -9.97 10.87
C THR A 90 31.39 -10.89 11.40
N PHE A 91 30.17 -10.38 11.57
CA PHE A 91 29.03 -11.18 12.04
C PHE A 91 28.58 -12.23 11.02
N VAL A 92 28.50 -11.86 9.74
CA VAL A 92 28.16 -12.78 8.65
C VAL A 92 29.22 -13.87 8.54
N GLU A 93 30.49 -13.52 8.69
CA GLU A 93 31.61 -14.47 8.64
C GLU A 93 31.62 -15.42 9.84
N ALA A 94 31.31 -14.93 11.04
CA ALA A 94 31.18 -15.77 12.23
C ALA A 94 29.97 -16.74 12.14
N GLN A 95 28.88 -16.32 11.47
CA GLN A 95 27.70 -17.15 11.28
C GLN A 95 27.94 -18.30 10.29
N ASP A 96 28.73 -18.07 9.25
CA ASP A 96 28.99 -19.06 8.20
C ASP A 96 30.07 -20.10 8.58
N ASN A 97 30.73 -19.98 9.74
CA ASN A 97 31.70 -20.97 10.28
C ASN A 97 32.70 -21.50 9.22
N TYR A 98 33.33 -20.61 8.45
CA TYR A 98 34.35 -21.02 7.48
C TYR A 98 35.57 -21.59 8.21
N SER A 99 35.84 -22.88 8.00
CA SER A 99 36.93 -23.63 8.62
C SER A 99 38.33 -23.22 8.12
N SER A 100 38.42 -22.53 6.97
CA SER A 100 39.68 -22.07 6.37
C SER A 100 39.51 -20.94 5.34
N ASP A 101 40.53 -20.09 5.19
CA ASP A 101 40.57 -18.99 4.19
C ASP A 101 40.45 -19.48 2.74
N PHE A 102 40.82 -20.74 2.48
CA PHE A 102 40.69 -21.38 1.16
C PHE A 102 39.23 -21.70 0.82
N GLU A 103 38.43 -22.22 1.76
CA GLU A 103 36.99 -22.44 1.57
C GLU A 103 36.27 -21.11 1.31
N ARG A 104 36.68 -20.04 2.00
CA ARG A 104 36.14 -18.68 1.80
C ARG A 104 36.37 -18.17 0.38
N LYS A 105 37.58 -18.36 -0.18
CA LYS A 105 37.88 -18.00 -1.58
C LYS A 105 37.16 -18.93 -2.57
N ALA A 106 37.09 -20.23 -2.30
CA ALA A 106 36.40 -21.19 -3.17
C ALA A 106 34.89 -20.92 -3.25
N VAL A 107 34.24 -20.59 -2.12
CA VAL A 107 32.81 -20.25 -2.08
C VAL A 107 32.54 -18.88 -2.71
N LYS A 108 33.38 -17.87 -2.48
CA LYS A 108 33.26 -16.56 -3.17
C LYS A 108 33.47 -16.70 -4.68
N PHE A 109 34.42 -17.54 -5.11
CA PHE A 109 34.68 -17.82 -6.51
C PHE A 109 33.55 -18.64 -7.14
N GLY A 110 33.03 -19.65 -6.46
CA GLY A 110 31.83 -20.40 -6.88
C GLY A 110 30.61 -19.49 -7.01
N LYS A 111 30.46 -18.49 -6.13
CA LYS A 111 29.44 -17.45 -6.24
C LYS A 111 29.63 -16.50 -7.41
N ALA A 112 30.85 -16.08 -7.70
CA ALA A 112 31.13 -15.20 -8.82
C ALA A 112 31.00 -15.90 -10.18
N THR A 113 31.28 -17.21 -10.24
CA THR A 113 31.27 -18.01 -11.48
C THR A 113 29.95 -18.75 -11.75
N GLY A 114 28.97 -18.66 -10.84
CA GLY A 114 27.65 -19.30 -11.00
C GLY A 114 27.67 -20.83 -10.84
N LEU A 115 28.76 -21.39 -10.30
CA LEU A 115 28.95 -22.82 -10.07
C LEU A 115 28.41 -23.27 -8.69
N ASN A 116 27.62 -22.44 -8.01
CA ASN A 116 27.03 -22.83 -6.74
C ASN A 116 26.04 -23.97 -6.91
N SER A 117 25.99 -24.88 -5.93
CA SER A 117 24.91 -25.88 -5.83
C SER A 117 23.51 -25.25 -5.82
N LYS A 118 23.38 -23.98 -5.41
CA LYS A 118 22.11 -23.22 -5.48
C LYS A 118 21.72 -22.81 -6.91
N ASP A 119 22.69 -22.53 -7.76
CA ASP A 119 22.46 -22.16 -9.17
C ASP A 119 22.12 -23.41 -9.99
N ILE A 120 22.75 -24.56 -9.68
CA ILE A 120 22.39 -25.87 -10.23
C ILE A 120 20.95 -26.24 -9.84
N ASN A 121 20.57 -26.09 -8.57
CA ASN A 121 19.18 -26.29 -8.13
C ASN A 121 18.22 -25.32 -8.82
N THR A 122 18.64 -24.07 -9.08
CA THR A 122 17.83 -23.10 -9.81
C THR A 122 17.65 -23.49 -11.28
N ALA A 123 18.70 -23.99 -11.94
CA ALA A 123 18.65 -24.47 -13.31
C ALA A 123 17.80 -25.74 -13.48
N ILE A 124 17.80 -26.64 -12.48
CA ILE A 124 16.97 -27.86 -12.48
C ILE A 124 15.51 -27.53 -12.14
N THR A 125 15.26 -26.56 -11.27
CA THR A 125 13.89 -26.19 -10.86
C THR A 125 13.24 -25.15 -11.78
N SER A 126 14.01 -24.41 -12.58
CA SER A 126 13.46 -23.39 -13.47
C SER A 126 12.50 -23.95 -14.54
N PRO A 127 12.71 -25.13 -15.17
CA PRO A 127 11.74 -25.67 -16.12
C PRO A 127 10.42 -26.02 -15.43
N ARG A 128 10.47 -26.55 -14.20
CA ARG A 128 9.25 -26.85 -13.41
C ARG A 128 8.48 -25.58 -13.05
N LYS A 129 9.18 -24.48 -12.73
CA LYS A 129 8.54 -23.18 -12.47
C LYS A 129 7.90 -22.61 -13.72
N ILE A 130 8.55 -22.72 -14.88
CA ILE A 130 8.00 -22.28 -16.16
C ILE A 130 6.76 -23.10 -16.51
N ALA A 131 6.80 -24.42 -16.36
CA ALA A 131 5.65 -25.30 -16.58
C ALA A 131 4.47 -24.94 -15.66
N PHE A 132 4.73 -24.66 -14.37
CA PHE A 132 3.69 -24.21 -13.46
C PHE A 132 3.07 -22.86 -13.87
N VAL A 133 3.90 -21.91 -14.33
CA VAL A 133 3.41 -20.62 -14.81
C VAL A 133 2.60 -20.78 -16.09
N GLU A 134 3.03 -21.62 -17.03
CA GLU A 134 2.31 -21.92 -18.26
C GLU A 134 0.96 -22.58 -17.97
N GLU A 135 0.93 -23.59 -17.11
CA GLU A 135 -0.32 -24.23 -16.66
C GLU A 135 -1.27 -23.24 -15.98
N THR A 136 -0.73 -22.33 -15.16
CA THR A 136 -1.54 -21.28 -14.52
C THR A 136 -2.08 -20.31 -15.56
N LEU A 137 -1.26 -19.88 -16.52
CA LEU A 137 -1.65 -18.95 -17.60
C LEU A 137 -2.70 -19.59 -18.52
N ARG A 138 -2.52 -20.87 -18.82
CA ARG A 138 -3.44 -21.69 -19.60
C ARG A 138 -4.76 -21.85 -18.86
N SER A 139 -4.73 -22.15 -17.56
CA SER A 139 -5.93 -22.17 -16.72
C SER A 139 -6.66 -20.82 -16.68
N MET A 140 -5.93 -19.70 -16.74
CA MET A 140 -6.53 -18.36 -16.84
C MET A 140 -7.17 -18.14 -18.22
N SER A 141 -6.51 -18.58 -19.30
CA SER A 141 -7.01 -18.50 -20.69
C SER A 141 -8.25 -19.38 -20.90
N ASP A 142 -8.23 -20.60 -20.38
CA ASP A 142 -9.31 -21.58 -20.47
C ASP A 142 -10.49 -21.24 -19.54
N GLY A 143 -10.34 -20.19 -18.70
CA GLY A 143 -11.37 -19.69 -17.79
C GLY A 143 -11.63 -20.60 -16.58
N THR A 144 -10.85 -21.67 -16.40
CA THR A 144 -10.90 -22.56 -15.23
C THR A 144 -10.37 -21.86 -13.98
N LEU A 145 -9.41 -20.93 -14.16
CA LEU A 145 -8.89 -20.07 -13.10
C LEU A 145 -9.40 -18.64 -13.26
N LYS A 146 -10.30 -18.21 -12.36
CA LYS A 146 -10.77 -16.83 -12.30
C LYS A 146 -9.94 -16.03 -11.30
N ILE A 147 -9.30 -14.96 -11.77
CA ILE A 147 -8.61 -14.01 -10.90
C ILE A 147 -9.65 -13.06 -10.30
N ARG A 148 -9.74 -13.01 -8.98
CA ARG A 148 -10.46 -11.92 -8.29
C ARG A 148 -9.46 -10.85 -7.92
N VAL A 149 -9.41 -9.77 -8.70
CA VAL A 149 -8.67 -8.57 -8.32
C VAL A 149 -9.54 -7.69 -7.43
N ARG A 150 -8.95 -7.20 -6.33
CA ARG A 150 -9.55 -6.15 -5.50
C ARG A 150 -9.11 -4.80 -6.09
N SER A 151 -10.01 -4.05 -6.70
CA SER A 151 -9.73 -2.69 -7.16
C SER A 151 -10.24 -1.70 -6.13
N LEU A 152 -9.32 -0.96 -5.50
CA LEU A 152 -9.66 0.11 -4.56
C LEU A 152 -10.42 1.24 -5.25
N GLU A 153 -10.16 1.48 -6.53
CA GLU A 153 -10.92 2.44 -7.34
C GLU A 153 -12.38 2.00 -7.47
N ASN A 154 -12.61 0.71 -7.73
CA ASN A 154 -13.97 0.17 -7.81
C ASN A 154 -14.66 0.19 -6.44
N GLU A 155 -13.94 -0.11 -5.35
CA GLU A 155 -14.50 -0.03 -4.00
C GLU A 155 -14.89 1.41 -3.63
N LYS A 156 -14.04 2.38 -3.95
CA LYS A 156 -14.33 3.81 -3.75
C LYS A 156 -15.49 4.28 -4.62
N ALA A 157 -15.54 3.84 -5.88
CA ALA A 157 -16.65 4.16 -6.78
C ALA A 157 -17.97 3.56 -6.26
N LEU A 158 -17.94 2.32 -5.76
CA LEU A 158 -19.09 1.68 -5.12
C LEU A 158 -19.51 2.38 -3.83
N GLU A 159 -18.56 2.81 -3.00
CA GLU A 159 -18.85 3.56 -1.76
C GLU A 159 -19.48 4.92 -2.09
N ARG A 160 -18.93 5.64 -3.07
CA ARG A 160 -19.51 6.89 -3.58
C ARG A 160 -20.90 6.68 -4.17
N MET A 161 -21.10 5.59 -4.90
CA MET A 161 -22.39 5.21 -5.47
C MET A 161 -23.41 4.92 -4.37
N SER A 162 -23.01 4.20 -3.32
CA SER A 162 -23.85 3.94 -2.14
C SER A 162 -24.27 5.22 -1.43
N LEU A 163 -23.33 6.15 -1.18
CA LEU A 163 -23.64 7.47 -0.59
C LEU A 163 -24.56 8.32 -1.49
N THR A 164 -24.38 8.24 -2.80
CA THR A 164 -25.24 8.93 -3.78
C THR A 164 -26.63 8.33 -3.80
N ASN A 165 -26.76 7.00 -3.67
CA ASN A 165 -28.03 6.29 -3.60
C ASN A 165 -28.81 6.64 -2.31
N ASP A 166 -28.13 6.68 -1.17
CA ASP A 166 -28.71 7.13 0.11
C ASP A 166 -29.20 8.59 0.06
N ARG A 167 -28.47 9.47 -0.63
CA ARG A 167 -28.95 10.83 -0.92
C ARG A 167 -30.19 10.81 -1.81
N MET A 168 -30.17 10.02 -2.88
CA MET A 168 -31.28 9.93 -3.84
C MET A 168 -32.56 9.46 -3.14
N GLU A 169 -32.48 8.45 -2.28
CA GLU A 169 -33.59 7.94 -1.48
C GLU A 169 -34.22 9.05 -0.63
N LYS A 170 -33.41 9.84 0.10
CA LYS A 170 -33.91 10.96 0.92
C LYS A 170 -34.56 12.07 0.10
N VAL A 171 -34.01 12.37 -1.09
CA VAL A 171 -34.60 13.36 -2.01
C VAL A 171 -35.93 12.84 -2.58
N LEU A 172 -36.02 11.57 -2.94
CA LEU A 172 -37.25 10.94 -3.42
C LEU A 172 -38.33 10.93 -2.35
N LEU A 173 -37.99 10.56 -1.10
CA LEU A 173 -38.91 10.62 0.04
C LEU A 173 -39.39 12.06 0.31
N THR A 174 -38.50 13.04 0.22
CA THR A 174 -38.85 14.45 0.36
C THR A 174 -39.85 14.88 -0.72
N SER A 175 -39.58 14.53 -1.99
CA SER A 175 -40.47 14.83 -3.12
C SER A 175 -41.84 14.15 -2.97
N LEU A 176 -41.85 12.88 -2.59
CA LEU A 176 -43.08 12.13 -2.35
C LEU A 176 -43.92 12.77 -1.24
N LEU A 177 -43.30 13.14 -0.12
CA LEU A 177 -43.98 13.79 1.00
C LEU A 177 -44.49 15.20 0.63
N LEU A 178 -43.79 15.95 -0.21
CA LEU A 178 -44.28 17.23 -0.74
C LEU A 178 -45.50 17.03 -1.66
N ASN A 179 -45.50 16.01 -2.51
CA ASN A 179 -46.66 15.67 -3.34
C ASN A 179 -47.86 15.24 -2.48
N VAL A 180 -47.63 14.43 -1.44
CA VAL A 180 -48.68 14.03 -0.48
C VAL A 180 -49.21 15.25 0.28
N ALA A 181 -48.34 16.19 0.67
CA ALA A 181 -48.75 17.43 1.30
C ALA A 181 -49.64 18.29 0.40
N GLY A 182 -49.31 18.39 -0.89
CA GLY A 182 -50.08 19.17 -1.87
C GLY A 182 -51.44 18.56 -2.23
N LEU A 183 -51.56 17.23 -2.19
CA LEU A 183 -52.79 16.50 -2.51
C LEU A 183 -53.66 16.18 -1.29
N ALA A 184 -53.15 16.40 -0.07
CA ALA A 184 -53.88 16.08 1.16
C ALA A 184 -55.08 16.99 1.36
N THR A 185 -56.28 16.40 1.34
CA THR A 185 -57.55 17.08 1.69
C THR A 185 -57.70 17.32 3.20
N ARG A 186 -56.99 16.57 4.04
CA ARG A 186 -56.99 16.74 5.50
C ARG A 186 -55.79 17.55 5.95
N ALA A 187 -56.04 18.67 6.64
CA ALA A 187 -55.01 19.56 7.17
C ALA A 187 -53.97 18.83 8.05
N ALA A 188 -54.40 17.89 8.89
CA ALA A 188 -53.49 17.10 9.73
C ALA A 188 -52.49 16.25 8.92
N VAL A 189 -52.92 15.69 7.78
CA VAL A 189 -52.06 14.89 6.89
C VAL A 189 -51.13 15.81 6.11
N GLY A 190 -51.62 16.97 5.67
CA GLY A 190 -50.82 18.00 5.00
C GLY A 190 -49.68 18.51 5.89
N TYR A 191 -49.98 18.93 7.13
CA TYR A 191 -48.95 19.41 8.06
C TYR A 191 -47.95 18.31 8.45
N GLY A 192 -48.41 17.07 8.65
CA GLY A 192 -47.53 15.93 8.93
C GLY A 192 -46.59 15.63 7.76
N ALA A 193 -47.09 15.69 6.52
CA ALA A 193 -46.30 15.47 5.31
C ALA A 193 -45.27 16.60 5.08
N ILE A 194 -45.61 17.87 5.36
CA ILE A 194 -44.67 19.00 5.29
C ILE A 194 -43.55 18.84 6.34
N ALA A 195 -43.90 18.46 7.57
CA ALA A 195 -42.90 18.23 8.62
C ALA A 195 -41.94 17.08 8.25
N GLY A 196 -42.49 15.98 7.70
CA GLY A 196 -41.68 14.87 7.19
C GLY A 196 -40.78 15.29 6.02
N ALA A 197 -41.31 16.04 5.05
CA ALA A 197 -40.54 16.56 3.93
C ALA A 197 -39.41 17.49 4.38
N ALA A 198 -39.64 18.35 5.37
CA ALA A 198 -38.62 19.22 5.94
C ALA A 198 -37.50 18.40 6.60
N PHE A 199 -37.85 17.36 7.38
CA PHE A 199 -36.87 16.48 8.03
C PHE A 199 -35.98 15.75 7.02
N PHE A 200 -36.57 15.07 6.03
CA PHE A 200 -35.82 14.36 5.00
C PHE A 200 -35.06 15.31 4.06
N GLY A 201 -35.59 16.51 3.82
CA GLY A 201 -34.93 17.55 3.04
C GLY A 201 -33.64 18.04 3.70
N VAL A 202 -33.68 18.31 5.01
CA VAL A 202 -32.48 18.66 5.79
C VAL A 202 -31.49 17.48 5.80
N GLN A 203 -31.97 16.25 5.97
CA GLN A 203 -31.12 15.06 5.95
C GLN A 203 -30.46 14.82 4.57
N ALA A 204 -31.14 15.17 3.48
CA ALA A 204 -30.57 15.13 2.13
C ALA A 204 -29.44 16.17 1.95
N LEU A 205 -29.59 17.37 2.51
CA LEU A 205 -28.52 18.39 2.51
C LEU A 205 -27.31 17.94 3.34
N VAL A 206 -27.53 17.35 4.51
CA VAL A 206 -26.44 16.76 5.31
C VAL A 206 -25.74 15.65 4.53
N SER A 207 -26.48 14.79 3.85
CA SER A 207 -25.90 13.71 3.03
C SER A 207 -25.07 14.27 1.86
N ASN A 208 -25.47 15.41 1.28
CA ASN A 208 -24.68 16.13 0.27
C ASN A 208 -23.34 16.65 0.84
N THR A 209 -23.31 17.14 2.09
CA THR A 209 -22.05 17.53 2.74
C THR A 209 -21.12 16.34 2.99
N LYS A 210 -21.67 15.17 3.31
CA LYS A 210 -20.90 13.92 3.46
C LYS A 210 -20.26 13.50 2.14
N ILE A 211 -20.99 13.56 1.02
CA ILE A 211 -20.44 13.29 -0.32
C ILE A 211 -19.33 14.28 -0.66
N LYS A 212 -19.50 15.58 -0.40
CA LYS A 212 -18.43 16.57 -0.63
C LYS A 212 -17.19 16.32 0.22
N LYS A 213 -17.37 15.90 1.48
CA LYS A 213 -16.25 15.56 2.38
C LYS A 213 -15.54 14.30 1.89
N PHE A 214 -16.29 13.29 1.43
CA PHE A 214 -15.75 12.08 0.81
C PHE A 214 -14.95 12.43 -0.45
N ASP A 215 -15.53 13.18 -1.39
CA ASP A 215 -14.87 13.61 -2.63
C ASP A 215 -13.61 14.43 -2.35
N LYS A 216 -13.60 15.32 -1.35
CA LYS A 216 -12.41 16.08 -0.93
C LYS A 216 -11.31 15.18 -0.36
N THR A 217 -11.67 14.15 0.40
CA THR A 217 -10.72 13.15 0.88
C THR A 217 -10.17 12.35 -0.30
N GLN A 218 -11.00 12.01 -1.29
CA GLN A 218 -10.57 11.29 -2.48
C GLN A 218 -9.68 12.10 -3.43
N GLN A 219 -9.93 13.40 -3.59
CA GLN A 219 -9.11 14.28 -4.45
C GLN A 219 -7.67 14.39 -3.95
N LYS A 220 -7.44 14.30 -2.64
CA LYS A 220 -6.08 14.22 -2.07
C LYS A 220 -5.31 12.98 -2.54
N PHE A 221 -6.01 11.96 -3.05
CA PHE A 221 -5.42 10.71 -3.53
C PHE A 221 -5.32 10.62 -5.06
N VAL A 222 -5.89 11.57 -5.82
CA VAL A 222 -5.90 11.57 -7.30
C VAL A 222 -4.89 12.57 -7.88
N GLN A 223 -4.44 13.58 -7.12
CA GLN A 223 -3.43 14.52 -7.60
C GLN A 223 -2.01 13.94 -7.55
N THR A 224 -1.73 13.12 -8.55
CA THR A 224 -0.48 13.15 -9.32
C THR A 224 -0.92 13.33 -10.77
N GLN A 225 -1.34 14.55 -11.12
CA GLN A 225 -1.29 14.96 -12.51
C GLN A 225 0.05 15.66 -12.70
N PHE A 226 0.78 15.10 -13.67
CA PHE A 226 2.03 15.51 -14.25
C PHE A 226 2.04 17.03 -14.48
N GLU A 227 2.92 17.76 -13.79
CA GLU A 227 3.64 18.83 -14.47
C GLU A 227 4.63 18.10 -15.39
N GLU A 228 4.27 18.00 -16.66
CA GLU A 228 5.29 17.95 -17.70
C GLU A 228 6.10 19.23 -17.52
N ASP A 229 7.28 19.10 -16.89
CA ASP A 229 8.38 20.01 -17.14
C ASP A 229 8.76 19.82 -18.62
N ALA A 230 7.95 20.42 -19.49
CA ALA A 230 8.38 20.87 -20.79
C ALA A 230 9.20 22.13 -20.54
N ASP A 231 10.51 21.97 -20.40
CA ASP A 231 11.47 23.05 -20.63
C ASP A 231 12.77 22.44 -21.17
N GLU A 232 13.32 23.18 -22.14
CA GLU A 232 14.43 22.92 -23.06
C GLU A 232 15.78 22.54 -22.42
#